data_AF-A0A519JN34-F1
#
_entry.id   AF-A0A519JN34-F1
#
_cell.length_a   1.000
_cell.length_b   1.000
_cell.length_c   1.000
_cell.angle_alpha   90.00
_cell.angle_beta   90.00
_cell.angle_gamma   90.00
#
_symmetry.space_group_name_H-M   'P 1'
#
loop_
_entity.id
_entity.type
_entity.pdbx_description
1 polymer ?
#
loop_
_entity_poly.entity_id
_entity_poly.type
_entity_poly.pdbx_seq_one_letter_code
_entity_poly.pdbx_strand_id
1 'polypeptide(L)'
;RAPIIMVTAEATATTILGARDAGVHEFLRKPFTSGDLLKRVENVALKPRDWIEAVGYVGPDRRRFNSGEYTGTAKRKGDRSSSGMAAIEAAKDQAMRILASALDQFDQDPAQAVRAIREQAVALKAVAMKVSDTRLVVAVGALEVSLAAGAATKETLSAPIGGLLAMNQAAQPMKKAG
;
A
#
# COMPACT_ATOMS: atom_id res chain seq x y z
N ARG A 1 15.28 0.47 -0.65
CA ARG A 1 14.61 1.17 0.48
C ARG A 1 15.47 0.93 1.73
N ALA A 2 15.66 1.93 2.59
CA ALA A 2 16.46 1.81 3.82
C ALA A 2 15.59 2.16 5.04
N PRO A 3 15.77 1.51 6.21
CA PRO A 3 14.99 1.85 7.40
C PRO A 3 15.32 3.23 7.96
N ILE A 4 14.28 3.96 8.39
CA ILE A 4 14.40 5.33 8.92
C ILE A 4 13.89 5.37 10.35
N ILE A 5 14.76 5.77 11.28
CA ILE A 5 14.40 6.07 12.68
C ILE A 5 14.47 7.59 12.86
N MET A 6 13.34 8.23 13.11
CA MET A 6 13.29 9.68 13.38
C MET A 6 13.58 9.95 14.84
N VAL A 7 14.50 10.88 15.11
CA VAL A 7 14.86 11.32 16.46
C VAL A 7 14.56 12.81 16.62
N THR A 8 13.65 13.18 17.53
CA THR A 8 13.25 14.58 17.75
C THR A 8 13.16 14.95 19.22
N ALA A 9 13.42 16.21 19.58
CA ALA A 9 13.14 16.71 20.94
C ALA A 9 11.67 17.10 21.10
N GLU A 10 11.08 17.68 20.05
CA GLU A 10 9.69 18.09 20.00
C GLU A 10 8.89 17.06 19.20
N ALA A 11 8.14 16.23 19.93
CA ALA A 11 7.32 15.15 19.39
C ALA A 11 5.83 15.49 19.51
N THR A 12 5.39 16.51 18.78
CA THR A 12 3.95 16.83 18.69
C THR A 12 3.22 15.76 17.89
N ALA A 13 1.91 15.63 18.11
CA ALA A 13 1.08 14.70 17.34
C ALA A 13 1.16 14.98 15.83
N THR A 14 1.18 16.26 15.42
CA THR A 14 1.28 16.67 14.02
C THR A 14 2.61 16.25 13.39
N THR A 15 3.73 16.46 14.06
CA THR A 15 5.05 16.04 13.56
C THR A 15 5.16 14.52 13.45
N ILE A 16 4.65 13.78 14.44
CA ILE A 16 4.68 12.30 14.41
C ILE A 16 3.79 11.76 13.29
N LEU A 17 2.58 12.31 13.12
CA LEU A 17 1.67 11.90 12.06
C LEU A 17 2.25 12.19 10.67
N GLY A 18 2.75 13.41 10.43
CA GLY A 18 3.34 13.78 9.15
C GLY A 18 4.56 12.93 8.80
N ALA A 19 5.46 12.71 9.75
CA ALA A 19 6.64 11.87 9.55
C ALA A 19 6.26 10.39 9.32
N ARG A 20 5.23 9.89 10.02
CA ARG A 20 4.72 8.52 9.82
C ARG A 20 4.15 8.36 8.42
N ASP A 21 3.35 9.33 7.98
CA ASP A 21 2.67 9.30 6.69
C ASP A 21 3.65 9.56 5.52
N ALA A 22 4.85 10.06 5.83
CA ALA A 22 6.00 10.20 4.92
C ALA A 22 7.00 9.01 4.95
N GLY A 23 6.73 7.95 5.73
CA GLY A 23 7.47 6.69 5.63
C GLY A 23 8.53 6.44 6.71
N VAL A 24 8.49 7.19 7.82
CA VAL A 24 9.33 6.89 8.97
C VAL A 24 8.95 5.55 9.60
N HIS A 25 9.94 4.72 9.90
CA HIS A 25 9.73 3.37 10.42
C HIS A 25 9.55 3.39 11.94
N GLU A 26 10.46 4.05 12.65
CA GLU A 26 10.41 4.17 14.11
C GLU A 26 10.67 5.61 14.56
N PHE A 27 10.23 5.92 15.78
CA PHE A 27 10.36 7.24 16.38
C PHE A 27 11.07 7.15 17.72
N LEU A 28 11.85 8.18 18.03
CA LEU A 28 12.53 8.32 19.30
C LEU A 28 12.49 9.79 19.75
N ARG A 29 11.97 10.02 20.95
CA ARG A 29 11.93 11.37 21.55
C ARG A 29 13.17 11.57 22.42
N LYS A 30 13.80 12.75 22.33
CA LYS A 30 14.89 13.15 23.23
C LYS A 30 14.36 13.66 24.58
N PRO A 31 15.05 13.41 25.71
CA PRO A 31 16.18 12.48 25.85
C PRO A 31 15.71 11.02 25.83
N PHE A 32 16.58 10.11 25.36
CA PHE A 32 16.33 8.66 25.32
C PHE A 32 17.55 7.90 25.85
N THR A 33 17.35 6.66 26.26
CA THR A 33 18.44 5.77 26.70
C THR A 33 19.03 4.98 25.53
N SER A 34 20.26 4.47 25.66
CA SER A 34 20.84 3.54 24.68
C SER A 34 19.95 2.31 24.45
N GLY A 35 19.25 1.84 25.50
CA GLY A 35 18.29 0.74 25.40
C GLY A 35 17.07 1.08 24.53
N ASP A 36 16.60 2.33 24.57
CA ASP A 36 15.49 2.76 23.70
C ASP A 36 15.91 2.80 22.24
N LEU A 37 17.12 3.30 21.95
CA LEU A 37 17.69 3.30 20.61
C LEU A 37 17.88 1.87 20.09
N LEU A 38 18.46 0.98 20.90
CA LEU A 38 18.67 -0.43 20.55
C LEU A 38 17.35 -1.10 20.18
N LYS A 39 16.29 -0.91 20.97
CA LYS A 39 14.95 -1.44 20.65
C LYS A 39 14.42 -0.94 19.30
N ARG A 40 14.69 0.32 18.92
CA ARG A 40 14.27 0.84 17.59
C ARG A 40 15.07 0.20 16.47
N VAL A 41 16.38 0.04 16.65
CA VAL A 41 17.26 -0.64 15.70
C VAL A 41 16.83 -2.10 15.53
N GLU A 42 16.58 -2.82 16.62
CA GLU A 42 16.09 -4.20 16.59
C GLU A 42 14.74 -4.30 15.86
N ASN A 43 13.79 -3.41 16.13
CA ASN A 43 12.50 -3.44 15.46
C ASN A 43 12.64 -3.24 13.95
N VAL A 44 13.46 -2.30 13.49
CA VAL A 44 13.62 -2.08 12.04
C VAL A 44 14.45 -3.17 11.35
N ALA A 45 15.38 -3.81 12.07
CA ALA A 45 16.25 -4.84 11.52
C ALA A 45 15.60 -6.24 11.54
N LEU A 46 14.91 -6.60 12.62
CA LEU A 46 14.43 -7.95 12.89
C LEU A 46 12.92 -8.12 12.64
N LYS A 47 12.17 -7.01 12.59
CA LYS A 47 10.71 -7.01 12.41
C LYS A 47 10.32 -6.08 11.26
N PRO A 48 10.82 -6.32 10.03
CA PRO A 48 10.44 -5.52 8.88
C PRO A 48 8.92 -5.60 8.69
N ARG A 49 8.30 -4.45 8.47
CA ARG A 49 6.86 -4.33 8.20
C ARG A 49 6.65 -4.14 6.71
N ASP A 50 5.53 -4.63 6.22
CA ASP A 50 5.13 -4.45 4.82
C ASP A 50 5.07 -2.96 4.48
N TRP A 51 5.63 -2.58 3.34
CA TRP A 51 5.57 -1.21 2.85
C TRP A 51 4.22 -0.98 2.17
N ILE A 52 3.51 0.06 2.59
CA ILE A 52 2.19 0.39 2.07
C ILE A 52 2.27 1.76 1.41
N GLU A 53 1.97 1.79 0.11
CA GLU A 53 1.75 3.02 -0.65
C GLU A 53 0.26 3.12 -0.95
N ALA A 54 -0.42 3.95 -0.17
CA ALA A 54 -1.83 4.24 -0.32
C ALA A 54 -2.06 5.74 -0.25
N VAL A 55 -3.28 6.11 -0.56
CA VAL A 55 -3.69 7.50 -0.57
C VAL A 55 -3.71 8.06 0.85
N GLY A 56 -3.06 9.21 1.03
CA GLY A 56 -2.80 9.82 2.34
C GLY A 56 -1.80 9.06 3.21
N TYR A 57 -1.11 8.02 2.70
CA TYR A 57 -0.18 7.22 3.50
C TYR A 57 0.90 6.51 2.67
N VAL A 58 2.16 6.89 2.87
CA VAL A 58 3.32 6.21 2.27
C VAL A 58 4.25 5.77 3.39
N GLY A 59 4.30 4.47 3.69
CA GLY A 59 5.15 3.99 4.76
C GLY A 59 4.93 2.55 5.21
N PRO A 60 5.70 2.09 6.20
CA PRO A 60 5.61 0.73 6.73
C PRO A 60 4.31 0.52 7.53
N ASP A 61 3.57 -0.57 7.28
CA ASP A 61 2.20 -0.82 7.77
C ASP A 61 2.03 -0.35 9.22
N ARG A 62 1.22 0.70 9.41
CA ARG A 62 0.93 1.34 10.69
C ARG A 62 0.33 0.39 11.74
N ARG A 63 -0.13 -0.80 11.34
CA ARG A 63 -0.63 -1.83 12.25
C ARG A 63 0.53 -2.46 13.03
N ARG A 64 0.85 -1.88 14.18
CA ARG A 64 1.70 -2.49 15.21
C ARG A 64 0.83 -3.44 16.02
N PHE A 65 0.69 -4.68 15.58
CA PHE A 65 -0.12 -5.64 16.30
C PHE A 65 0.63 -6.14 17.56
N ASN A 66 0.38 -5.47 18.69
CA ASN A 66 0.06 -6.15 19.96
C ASN A 66 -1.46 -6.32 19.90
N SER A 67 -2.06 -7.50 19.98
CA SER A 67 -1.79 -8.63 20.85
C SER A 67 -2.14 -9.92 20.11
N GLY A 68 -1.36 -10.99 20.28
CA GLY A 68 -1.75 -12.34 19.85
C GLY A 68 -3.03 -12.89 20.50
N GLU A 69 -3.90 -12.03 21.04
CA GLU A 69 -5.09 -12.33 21.84
C GLU A 69 -6.40 -11.87 21.17
N TYR A 70 -6.35 -11.18 20.01
CA TYR A 70 -7.59 -10.85 19.31
C TYR A 70 -8.16 -12.09 18.60
N THR A 71 -9.07 -12.77 19.28
CA THR A 71 -9.84 -13.93 18.77
C THR A 71 -11.16 -13.54 18.11
N GLY A 72 -11.44 -12.24 17.99
CA GLY A 72 -12.64 -11.72 17.34
C GLY A 72 -12.60 -11.85 15.81
N THR A 73 -13.75 -11.68 15.18
CA THR A 73 -13.84 -11.70 13.71
C THR A 73 -12.99 -10.58 13.10
N ALA A 74 -12.34 -10.89 11.97
CA ALA A 74 -11.52 -9.93 11.23
C ALA A 74 -12.31 -8.64 10.93
N LYS A 75 -11.85 -7.50 11.45
CA LYS A 75 -12.57 -6.21 11.33
C LYS A 75 -12.53 -5.65 9.91
N ARG A 76 -11.56 -6.04 9.08
CA ARG A 76 -11.46 -5.60 7.68
C ARG A 76 -11.53 -6.79 6.72
N LYS A 77 -12.07 -6.55 5.52
CA LYS A 77 -12.13 -7.56 4.44
C LYS A 77 -10.74 -8.14 4.12
N GLY A 78 -9.68 -7.34 4.25
CA GLY A 78 -8.28 -7.75 4.03
C GLY A 78 -7.55 -8.32 5.25
N ASP A 79 -8.16 -8.35 6.44
CA ASP A 79 -7.55 -8.93 7.66
C ASP A 79 -7.77 -10.45 7.74
N ARG A 80 -8.55 -11.04 6.81
CA ARG A 80 -8.68 -12.50 6.74
C ARG A 80 -7.33 -13.08 6.36
N SER A 81 -6.74 -13.86 7.26
CA SER A 81 -5.62 -14.74 6.93
C SER A 81 -6.09 -15.64 5.80
N SER A 82 -5.58 -15.36 4.61
CA SER A 82 -5.82 -16.15 3.42
C SER A 82 -4.48 -16.75 3.06
N SER A 83 -4.47 -18.03 2.73
CA SER A 83 -3.27 -18.75 2.30
C SER A 83 -3.44 -19.16 0.84
N GLY A 84 -2.31 -19.28 0.14
CA GLY A 84 -2.29 -19.70 -1.27
C GLY A 84 -3.10 -18.76 -2.19
N MET A 85 -3.95 -19.34 -3.02
CA MET A 85 -4.69 -18.60 -4.07
C MET A 85 -5.61 -17.51 -3.51
N ALA A 86 -6.21 -17.72 -2.33
CA ALA A 86 -7.07 -16.73 -1.70
C ALA A 86 -6.30 -15.46 -1.28
N ALA A 87 -5.02 -15.61 -0.88
CA ALA A 87 -4.15 -14.48 -0.54
C ALA A 87 -3.81 -13.66 -1.78
N ILE A 88 -3.57 -14.36 -2.90
CA ILE A 88 -3.25 -13.73 -4.18
C ILE A 88 -4.46 -12.92 -4.68
N GLU A 89 -5.66 -13.48 -4.60
CA GLU A 89 -6.88 -12.75 -4.98
C GLU A 89 -7.14 -11.56 -4.05
N ALA A 90 -6.93 -11.71 -2.74
CA ALA A 90 -7.07 -10.60 -1.79
C ALA A 90 -6.07 -9.46 -2.06
N ALA A 91 -4.82 -9.79 -2.40
CA ALA A 91 -3.79 -8.82 -2.77
C ALA A 91 -4.14 -8.07 -4.06
N LYS A 92 -4.62 -8.79 -5.09
CA LYS A 92 -5.14 -8.20 -6.34
C LYS A 92 -6.30 -7.24 -6.05
N ASP A 93 -7.28 -7.69 -5.27
CA ASP A 93 -8.45 -6.91 -4.86
C ASP A 93 -8.04 -5.62 -4.11
N GLN A 94 -7.02 -5.72 -3.26
CA GLN A 94 -6.47 -4.57 -2.53
C GLN A 94 -5.77 -3.59 -3.47
N ALA A 95 -4.92 -4.08 -4.38
CA ALA A 95 -4.22 -3.23 -5.34
C ALA A 95 -5.19 -2.47 -6.26
N MET A 96 -6.23 -3.14 -6.74
CA MET A 96 -7.31 -2.50 -7.52
C MET A 96 -8.02 -1.39 -6.74
N ARG A 97 -8.33 -1.58 -5.45
CA ARG A 97 -8.93 -0.51 -4.62
C ARG A 97 -8.00 0.68 -4.44
N ILE A 98 -6.70 0.42 -4.26
CA ILE A 98 -5.70 1.49 -4.13
C ILE A 98 -5.61 2.29 -5.44
N LEU A 99 -5.63 1.62 -6.61
CA LEU A 99 -5.66 2.30 -7.90
C LEU A 99 -6.89 3.22 -8.06
N ALA A 100 -8.08 2.74 -7.69
CA ALA A 100 -9.30 3.55 -7.73
C ALA A 100 -9.19 4.77 -6.81
N SER A 101 -8.76 4.56 -5.55
CA SER A 101 -8.58 5.66 -4.60
C SER A 101 -7.53 6.67 -5.07
N ALA A 102 -6.44 6.22 -5.70
CA ALA A 102 -5.36 7.07 -6.17
C ALA A 102 -5.79 7.94 -7.35
N LEU A 103 -6.68 7.44 -8.23
CA LEU A 103 -7.32 8.26 -9.25
C LEU A 103 -8.23 9.32 -8.64
N ASP A 104 -9.04 8.95 -7.65
CA ASP A 104 -9.98 9.88 -7.02
C ASP A 104 -9.27 11.03 -6.30
N GLN A 105 -8.12 10.76 -5.67
CA GLN A 105 -7.32 11.77 -4.96
C GLN A 105 -6.21 12.41 -5.80
N PHE A 106 -6.12 12.10 -7.09
CA PHE A 106 -5.03 12.57 -7.94
C PHE A 106 -4.89 14.10 -7.92
N ASP A 107 -6.00 14.84 -7.88
CA ASP A 107 -6.00 16.31 -7.89
C ASP A 107 -5.53 16.93 -6.58
N GLN A 108 -5.58 16.18 -5.47
CA GLN A 108 -5.14 16.66 -4.15
C GLN A 108 -3.64 16.47 -3.94
N ASP A 109 -3.10 15.32 -4.35
CA ASP A 109 -1.66 15.01 -4.26
C ASP A 109 -1.22 14.16 -5.47
N PRO A 110 -0.89 14.81 -6.61
CA PRO A 110 -0.48 14.11 -7.83
C PRO A 110 0.77 13.26 -7.63
N ALA A 111 1.74 13.75 -6.83
CA ALA A 111 3.00 13.06 -6.62
C ALA A 111 2.81 11.75 -5.84
N GLN A 112 1.97 11.77 -4.81
CA GLN A 112 1.60 10.55 -4.08
C GLN A 112 0.77 9.61 -4.94
N ALA A 113 -0.22 10.11 -5.67
CA ALA A 113 -1.08 9.29 -6.52
C ALA A 113 -0.25 8.51 -7.56
N VAL A 114 0.68 9.17 -8.24
CA VAL A 114 1.58 8.52 -9.22
C VAL A 114 2.46 7.46 -8.56
N ARG A 115 2.99 7.71 -7.36
CA ARG A 115 3.78 6.72 -6.60
C ARG A 115 2.95 5.49 -6.26
N ALA A 116 1.78 5.69 -5.66
CA ALA A 116 0.86 4.60 -5.30
C ALA A 116 0.47 3.78 -6.54
N ILE A 117 0.11 4.44 -7.65
CA ILE A 117 -0.25 3.77 -8.91
C ILE A 117 0.91 2.93 -9.44
N ARG A 118 2.15 3.45 -9.39
CA ARG A 118 3.34 2.72 -9.81
C ARG A 118 3.60 1.49 -8.94
N GLU A 119 3.52 1.62 -7.62
CA GLU A 119 3.70 0.48 -6.71
C GLU A 119 2.62 -0.59 -6.95
N GLN A 120 1.36 -0.19 -7.14
CA GLN A 120 0.28 -1.13 -7.42
C GLN A 120 0.41 -1.80 -8.79
N ALA A 121 0.94 -1.12 -9.80
CA ALA A 121 1.24 -1.74 -11.10
C ALA A 121 2.27 -2.86 -10.94
N VAL A 122 3.36 -2.62 -10.19
CA VAL A 122 4.38 -3.64 -9.90
C VAL A 122 3.78 -4.83 -9.14
N ALA A 123 2.96 -4.55 -8.11
CA ALA A 123 2.31 -5.60 -7.31
C ALA A 123 1.32 -6.43 -8.15
N LEU A 124 0.49 -5.79 -8.98
CA LEU A 124 -0.47 -6.47 -9.86
C LEU A 124 0.23 -7.31 -10.93
N LYS A 125 1.33 -6.84 -11.51
CA LYS A 125 2.12 -7.61 -12.47
C LYS A 125 2.66 -8.89 -11.84
N ALA A 126 3.21 -8.80 -10.62
CA ALA A 126 3.71 -9.95 -9.89
C ALA A 126 2.60 -10.95 -9.56
N VAL A 127 1.40 -10.47 -9.19
CA VAL A 127 0.22 -11.33 -9.00
C VAL A 127 -0.20 -12.00 -10.30
N ALA A 128 -0.34 -11.23 -11.39
CA ALA A 128 -0.76 -11.73 -12.70
C ALA A 128 0.16 -12.84 -13.22
N MET A 129 1.47 -12.69 -13.03
CA MET A 129 2.46 -13.72 -13.38
C MET A 129 2.30 -14.99 -12.54
N LYS A 130 2.03 -14.87 -11.23
CA LYS A 130 1.85 -16.04 -10.34
C LYS A 130 0.61 -16.86 -10.68
N VAL A 131 -0.44 -16.23 -11.22
CA VAL A 131 -1.69 -16.90 -11.61
C VAL A 131 -1.80 -17.15 -13.13
N SER A 132 -0.74 -16.86 -13.88
CA SER A 132 -0.68 -17.00 -15.34
C SER A 132 -1.81 -16.26 -16.09
N ASP A 133 -2.30 -15.14 -15.56
CA ASP A 133 -3.33 -14.31 -16.21
C ASP A 133 -2.68 -13.36 -17.22
N THR A 134 -2.58 -13.83 -18.46
CA THR A 134 -1.96 -13.08 -19.57
C THR A 134 -2.70 -11.78 -19.89
N ARG A 135 -4.02 -11.75 -19.73
CA ARG A 135 -4.83 -10.55 -19.98
C ARG A 135 -4.50 -9.46 -18.97
N LEU A 136 -4.39 -9.82 -17.69
CA LEU A 136 -3.99 -8.89 -16.64
C LEU A 136 -2.55 -8.41 -16.83
N VAL A 137 -1.61 -9.28 -17.22
CA VAL A 137 -0.22 -8.88 -17.53
C VAL A 137 -0.17 -7.81 -18.62
N VAL A 138 -0.93 -7.97 -19.71
CA VAL A 138 -0.98 -7.00 -20.81
C VAL A 138 -1.59 -5.68 -20.35
N ALA A 139 -2.69 -5.71 -19.60
CA ALA A 139 -3.35 -4.51 -19.11
C ALA A 139 -2.46 -3.71 -18.14
N VAL A 140 -1.75 -4.39 -17.25
CA VAL A 140 -0.79 -3.75 -16.33
C VAL A 140 0.41 -3.20 -17.12
N GLY A 141 0.88 -3.91 -18.14
CA GLY A 141 1.95 -3.41 -19.02
C GLY A 141 1.58 -2.11 -19.74
N ALA A 142 0.33 -1.97 -20.20
CA ALA A 142 -0.16 -0.72 -20.79
C ALA A 142 -0.14 0.44 -19.76
N LEU A 143 -0.53 0.18 -18.51
CA LEU A 143 -0.44 1.16 -17.42
C LEU A 143 1.03 1.56 -17.15
N GLU A 144 1.96 0.60 -17.12
CA GLU A 144 3.39 0.88 -16.93
C GLU A 144 3.96 1.76 -18.05
N VAL A 145 3.53 1.52 -19.30
CA VAL A 145 3.91 2.36 -20.44
C VAL A 145 3.36 3.78 -20.28
N SER A 146 2.08 3.95 -19.92
CA SER A 146 1.51 5.27 -19.64
C SER A 146 2.25 6.01 -18.52
N LEU A 147 2.70 5.29 -17.48
CA LEU A 147 3.51 5.85 -16.39
C LEU A 147 4.95 6.20 -16.79
N ALA A 148 5.45 5.66 -17.91
CA ALA A 148 6.80 5.92 -18.41
C ALA A 148 6.82 6.96 -19.55
N ALA A 149 5.70 7.13 -20.26
CA ALA A 149 5.60 7.95 -21.47
C ALA A 149 5.62 9.48 -21.24
N GLY A 150 5.76 9.97 -20.00
CA GLY A 150 5.89 11.40 -19.69
C GLY A 150 5.29 11.81 -18.34
N ALA A 151 4.82 13.06 -18.26
CA ALA A 151 4.14 13.59 -17.08
C ALA A 151 2.83 12.80 -16.87
N ALA A 152 2.85 11.91 -15.88
CA ALA A 152 1.67 11.15 -15.49
C ALA A 152 0.60 12.12 -14.97
N THR A 153 -0.48 12.30 -15.75
CA THR A 153 -1.66 13.10 -15.35
C THR A 153 -2.87 12.19 -15.14
N LYS A 154 -3.88 12.72 -14.45
CA LYS A 154 -5.15 12.02 -14.22
C LYS A 154 -5.78 11.54 -15.52
N GLU A 155 -5.76 12.36 -16.57
CA GLU A 155 -6.34 12.07 -17.87
C GLU A 155 -5.62 10.85 -18.50
N THR A 156 -4.29 10.88 -18.52
CA THR A 156 -3.48 9.79 -19.11
C THR A 156 -3.61 8.46 -18.37
N LEU A 157 -3.89 8.50 -17.07
CA LEU A 157 -3.97 7.31 -16.21
C LEU A 157 -5.40 6.78 -16.05
N SER A 158 -6.41 7.61 -16.29
CA SER A 158 -7.83 7.27 -16.11
C SER A 158 -8.26 6.06 -16.96
N ALA A 159 -7.92 6.05 -18.24
CA ALA A 159 -8.26 4.97 -19.17
C ALA A 159 -7.60 3.62 -18.82
N PRO A 160 -6.26 3.52 -18.65
CA PRO A 160 -5.63 2.24 -18.32
C PRO A 160 -6.06 1.70 -16.95
N ILE A 161 -6.21 2.56 -15.94
CA ILE A 161 -6.71 2.14 -14.64
C ILE A 161 -8.18 1.74 -14.70
N GLY A 162 -9.03 2.48 -15.43
CA GLY A 162 -10.43 2.13 -15.64
C GLY A 162 -10.59 0.75 -16.28
N GLY A 163 -9.74 0.41 -17.25
CA GLY A 163 -9.70 -0.92 -17.86
C GLY A 163 -9.37 -2.03 -16.85
N LEU A 164 -8.37 -1.82 -15.99
CA LEU A 164 -8.02 -2.75 -14.92
C LEU A 164 -9.16 -2.94 -13.90
N LEU A 165 -9.83 -1.84 -13.50
CA LEU A 165 -10.96 -1.88 -12.57
C LEU A 165 -12.16 -2.64 -13.16
N ALA A 166 -12.47 -2.42 -14.45
CA ALA A 166 -13.53 -3.14 -15.14
C ALA A 166 -13.27 -4.66 -15.20
N MET A 167 -12.01 -5.06 -15.42
CA MET A 167 -11.61 -6.48 -15.39
C MET A 167 -11.85 -7.11 -14.01
N ASN A 168 -11.62 -6.36 -12.93
CA ASN A 168 -11.87 -6.87 -11.57
C ASN A 168 -13.37 -6.99 -11.25
N GLN A 169 -14.19 -6.05 -11.71
CA GLN A 169 -15.64 -6.10 -11.54
C GLN A 169 -16.27 -7.27 -12.31
N ALA A 170 -15.79 -7.56 -13.51
CA ALA A 170 -16.24 -8.72 -14.29
C ALA A 170 -15.88 -10.07 -13.65
N ALA A 171 -14.83 -10.11 -12.81
CA ALA A 171 -14.39 -11.30 -12.09
C ALA A 171 -15.11 -11.51 -10.73
N GLN A 172 -15.72 -10.46 -10.16
CA GLN A 172 -16.49 -10.60 -8.92
C GLN A 172 -17.91 -11.07 -9.25
N PRO A 173 -18.39 -12.21 -8.71
CA PRO A 173 -19.78 -12.62 -8.91
C PRO A 173 -20.67 -11.52 -8.33
N MET A 174 -21.61 -11.01 -9.15
CA MET A 174 -22.64 -10.08 -8.73
C MET A 174 -23.26 -10.59 -7.42
N LYS A 175 -22.90 -9.98 -6.29
CA LYS A 175 -23.67 -10.15 -5.07
C LYS A 175 -25.04 -9.55 -5.37
N LYS A 176 -26.04 -10.41 -5.57
CA LYS A 176 -27.44 -10.01 -5.61
C LYS A 176 -27.68 -9.12 -4.38
N ALA A 177 -28.05 -7.88 -4.63
CA ALA A 177 -28.61 -7.02 -3.60
C ALA A 177 -29.82 -7.73 -3.02
N GLY A 178 -29.78 -7.97 -1.70
CA GLY A 178 -30.88 -8.46 -0.89
C GLY A 178 -31.13 -7.45 0.21
#